data_AF-A0A1I7UKN7-F1
#
_entry.id   AF-A0A1I7UKN7-F1
#
_cell.length_a   1.000
_cell.length_b   1.000
_cell.length_c   1.000
_cell.angle_alpha   90.00
_cell.angle_beta   90.00
_cell.angle_gamma   90.00
#
_symmetry.space_group_name_H-M   'P 1'
#
loop_
_entity.id
_entity.type
_entity.pdbx_description
1 polymer ?
#
loop_
_entity_poly.entity_id
_entity_poly.type
_entity_poly.pdbx_seq_one_letter_code
_entity_poly.pdbx_strand_id
1 'polypeptide(L)'
;MSALYYKKLREKQNPGALSSSDSDSEDETPRKPVQKPSEPESFDDDLFVIDRVGKEAEEGRFETIDLAGTTYFEPYEMDKDLKELLDKAVVGPEKEKDFQPQARLMGRRAAARARKAEREKTKGSAWFNLPATELTDEHKRDLEFLQMRSTLDPLAHYKRNDRSVLPKYFQVGRVVDAPEDWYSSRMVKKERKKTMVDEILHNEESLSKAKKKYAEIRQKEQTKRRGAFQRFGSRKSHKQQREAKMKNKKK
;
A
#
# COMPACT_ATOMS: atom_id res chain seq x y z
N MET A 1 -4.48 -25.56 -36.20
CA MET A 1 -5.39 -24.49 -35.75
C MET A 1 -4.61 -23.52 -34.88
N SER A 2 -4.37 -22.31 -35.39
CA SER A 2 -3.27 -21.43 -34.97
C SER A 2 -3.50 -20.73 -33.62
N ALA A 3 -2.41 -20.45 -32.89
CA ALA A 3 -2.39 -19.76 -31.60
C ALA A 3 -3.11 -18.39 -31.60
N LEU A 4 -3.26 -17.78 -32.78
CA LEU A 4 -4.02 -16.56 -33.00
C LEU A 4 -5.52 -16.72 -32.70
N TYR A 5 -6.08 -17.91 -32.94
CA TYR A 5 -7.49 -18.22 -32.67
C TYR A 5 -7.80 -18.13 -31.17
N TYR A 6 -6.97 -18.73 -30.32
CA TYR A 6 -7.16 -18.71 -28.87
C TYR A 6 -6.89 -17.33 -28.25
N LYS A 7 -6.00 -16.52 -28.84
CA LYS A 7 -5.75 -15.14 -28.40
C LYS A 7 -6.98 -14.24 -28.65
N LYS A 8 -7.58 -14.36 -29.85
CA LYS A 8 -8.80 -13.62 -30.23
C LYS A 8 -10.03 -14.07 -29.43
N LEU A 9 -10.10 -15.35 -29.07
CA LEU A 9 -11.16 -15.88 -28.21
C LEU A 9 -11.05 -15.36 -26.76
N ARG A 10 -9.81 -15.19 -26.25
CA ARG A 10 -9.54 -14.67 -24.91
C ARG A 10 -9.81 -13.16 -24.80
N GLU A 11 -9.49 -12.38 -25.83
CA GLU A 11 -9.83 -10.94 -25.89
C GLU A 11 -11.34 -10.69 -25.90
N LYS A 12 -12.13 -11.53 -26.58
CA LYS A 12 -13.60 -11.43 -26.58
C LYS A 12 -14.24 -11.75 -25.22
N GLN A 13 -13.61 -12.62 -24.43
CA GLN A 13 -14.16 -13.01 -23.12
C GLN A 13 -13.79 -12.03 -22.00
N ASN A 14 -12.73 -11.22 -22.14
CA ASN A 14 -12.29 -10.27 -21.12
C ASN A 14 -11.68 -8.98 -21.74
N PRO A 15 -12.48 -7.96 -22.08
CA PRO A 15 -11.99 -6.76 -22.77
C PRO A 15 -11.15 -5.79 -21.90
N GLY A 16 -10.98 -6.07 -20.61
CA GLY A 16 -10.31 -5.17 -19.65
C GLY A 16 -8.88 -5.54 -19.24
N ALA A 17 -8.29 -6.60 -19.81
CA ALA A 17 -6.97 -7.10 -19.39
C ALA A 17 -5.84 -6.67 -20.35
N LEU A 18 -5.48 -5.38 -20.33
CA LEU A 18 -4.25 -4.87 -20.95
C LEU A 18 -3.51 -3.91 -20.01
N SER A 19 -2.40 -4.38 -19.46
CA SER A 19 -1.07 -3.71 -19.44
C SER A 19 -0.25 -4.14 -18.20
N SER A 20 0.76 -4.97 -18.43
CA SER A 20 2.01 -4.89 -17.67
C SER A 20 3.12 -5.35 -18.58
N SER A 21 3.79 -4.38 -19.18
CA SER A 21 5.05 -4.55 -19.90
C SER A 21 6.13 -5.01 -18.92
N ASP A 22 6.79 -6.11 -19.27
CA ASP A 22 8.02 -6.59 -18.65
C ASP A 22 9.10 -5.50 -18.69
N SER A 23 9.75 -5.26 -17.54
CA SER A 23 11.07 -4.65 -17.47
C SER A 23 11.95 -5.63 -16.73
N ASP A 24 12.78 -6.29 -17.53
CA ASP A 24 13.81 -7.24 -17.16
C ASP A 24 14.99 -6.47 -16.55
N SER A 25 15.35 -6.82 -15.32
CA SER A 25 16.54 -6.31 -14.63
C SER A 25 17.22 -7.49 -13.97
N GLU A 26 18.25 -7.98 -14.64
CA GLU A 26 19.16 -9.02 -14.15
C GLU A 26 20.00 -8.47 -13.00
N ASP A 27 19.94 -9.12 -11.84
CA ASP A 27 21.00 -9.10 -10.85
C ASP A 27 21.06 -10.50 -10.21
N GLU A 28 21.95 -11.32 -10.74
CA GLU A 28 22.32 -12.61 -10.19
C GLU A 28 23.12 -12.44 -8.89
N THR A 29 22.68 -13.08 -7.81
CA THR A 29 23.53 -13.35 -6.63
C THR A 29 23.55 -14.85 -6.35
N PRO A 30 24.74 -15.48 -6.23
CA PRO A 30 24.86 -16.92 -6.15
C PRO A 30 24.41 -17.45 -4.78
N ARG A 31 23.44 -18.37 -4.79
CA ARG A 31 22.97 -19.07 -3.59
C ARG A 31 23.88 -20.27 -3.29
N LYS A 32 24.45 -20.29 -2.08
CA LYS A 32 25.19 -21.44 -1.52
C LYS A 32 24.26 -22.67 -1.34
N PRO A 33 24.75 -23.90 -1.53
CA PRO A 33 23.94 -25.11 -1.39
C PRO A 33 23.62 -25.40 0.08
N VAL A 34 22.34 -25.62 0.37
CA VAL A 34 21.82 -26.05 1.69
C VAL A 34 21.96 -27.58 1.78
N GLN A 35 22.59 -28.05 2.85
CA GLN A 35 22.78 -29.47 3.17
C GLN A 35 21.43 -30.12 3.53
N LYS A 36 21.22 -31.35 3.05
CA LYS A 36 20.02 -32.17 3.36
C LYS A 36 20.01 -32.55 4.85
N PRO A 37 18.86 -32.53 5.54
CA PRO A 37 18.74 -33.17 6.84
C PRO A 37 18.78 -34.70 6.68
N SER A 38 19.57 -35.35 7.54
CA SER A 38 19.68 -36.80 7.72
C SER A 38 18.42 -37.40 8.34
N GLU A 39 18.17 -38.66 7.99
CA GLU A 39 17.07 -39.52 8.47
C GLU A 39 16.99 -39.59 10.01
N PRO A 40 15.78 -39.76 10.59
CA PRO A 40 15.65 -39.99 12.02
C PRO A 40 16.07 -41.42 12.37
N GLU A 41 17.00 -41.53 13.32
CA GLU A 41 17.41 -42.79 13.93
C GLU A 41 16.23 -43.43 14.69
N SER A 42 16.16 -44.76 14.54
CA SER A 42 15.31 -45.67 15.27
C SER A 42 15.57 -45.59 16.77
N PHE A 43 14.56 -45.18 17.53
CA PHE A 43 14.51 -45.38 18.97
C PHE A 43 13.80 -46.71 19.25
N ASP A 44 14.57 -47.71 19.67
CA ASP A 44 14.08 -48.95 20.25
C ASP A 44 13.73 -48.69 21.71
N ASP A 45 12.44 -48.57 22.02
CA ASP A 45 11.92 -48.58 23.40
C ASP A 45 11.04 -49.83 23.59
N ASP A 46 11.72 -50.96 23.81
CA ASP A 46 11.15 -52.17 24.41
C ASP A 46 10.82 -51.88 25.88
N LEU A 47 9.59 -51.45 26.15
CA LEU A 47 9.12 -51.26 27.52
C LEU A 47 7.63 -51.61 27.67
N PHE A 48 7.27 -52.89 27.53
CA PHE A 48 6.17 -53.51 28.28
C PHE A 48 6.33 -55.04 28.30
N VAL A 49 7.16 -55.55 29.23
CA VAL A 49 7.04 -56.94 29.69
C VAL A 49 5.89 -56.98 30.69
N ILE A 50 4.71 -57.40 30.23
CA ILE A 50 3.61 -57.77 31.12
C ILE A 50 3.67 -59.29 31.27
N ASP A 51 4.18 -59.76 32.41
CA ASP A 51 3.97 -61.13 32.88
C ASP A 51 2.46 -61.41 32.94
N ARG A 52 1.98 -62.33 32.11
CA ARG A 52 0.67 -62.95 32.27
C ARG A 52 0.83 -64.46 32.37
N VAL A 53 1.01 -64.92 33.60
CA VAL A 53 0.69 -66.28 34.01
C VAL A 53 -0.84 -66.45 33.93
N GLY A 54 -1.28 -67.34 33.03
CA GLY A 54 -2.50 -68.15 33.13
C GLY A 54 -3.83 -67.47 33.52
N LYS A 55 -4.67 -67.20 32.52
CA LYS A 55 -6.06 -67.68 32.49
C LYS A 55 -6.63 -67.53 31.08
N GLU A 56 -7.04 -68.65 30.51
CA GLU A 56 -7.76 -68.76 29.24
C GLU A 56 -9.01 -67.87 29.29
N ALA A 57 -9.08 -66.90 28.39
CA ALA A 57 -10.30 -66.16 28.11
C ALA A 57 -10.96 -66.83 26.92
N GLU A 58 -12.20 -67.29 27.10
CA GLU A 58 -12.99 -67.89 26.03
C GLU A 58 -13.08 -66.93 24.85
N GLU A 59 -12.63 -67.41 23.70
CA GLU A 59 -12.78 -66.75 22.42
C GLU A 59 -14.28 -66.63 22.13
N GLY A 60 -14.82 -65.42 22.29
CA GLY A 60 -16.15 -65.09 21.82
C GLY A 60 -16.26 -65.45 20.35
N ARG A 61 -17.30 -66.23 20.01
CA ARG A 61 -17.62 -66.70 18.66
C ARG A 61 -17.53 -65.54 17.66
N PHE A 62 -16.43 -65.48 16.94
CA PHE A 62 -16.31 -64.63 15.77
C PHE A 62 -16.99 -65.37 14.63
N GLU A 63 -18.24 -65.02 14.32
CA GLU A 63 -18.89 -65.53 13.11
C GLU A 63 -18.11 -65.02 11.91
N THR A 64 -17.38 -65.93 11.26
CA THR A 64 -16.77 -65.68 9.96
C THR A 64 -17.88 -65.56 8.93
N ILE A 65 -18.14 -64.35 8.46
CA ILE A 65 -19.05 -64.12 7.34
C ILE A 65 -18.35 -64.58 6.06
N ASP A 66 -18.92 -65.58 5.41
CA ASP A 66 -18.41 -66.16 4.17
C ASP A 66 -18.43 -65.17 3.01
N LEU A 67 -17.32 -65.13 2.25
CA LEU A 67 -17.03 -64.20 1.15
C LEU A 67 -17.87 -64.42 -0.14
N ALA A 68 -19.04 -65.04 -0.04
CA ALA A 68 -19.89 -65.40 -1.18
C ALA A 68 -21.41 -65.28 -0.93
N GLY A 69 -21.83 -64.41 0.00
CA GLY A 69 -23.25 -64.14 0.29
C GLY A 69 -23.65 -62.71 -0.07
N THR A 70 -24.40 -62.54 -1.15
CA THR A 70 -25.06 -61.28 -1.50
C THR A 70 -26.18 -60.98 -0.51
N THR A 71 -25.84 -60.35 0.62
CA THR A 71 -26.81 -59.62 1.43
C THR A 71 -26.56 -58.15 1.17
N TYR A 72 -27.49 -57.50 0.47
CA TYR A 72 -27.60 -56.05 0.49
C TYR A 72 -27.52 -55.62 1.96
N PHE A 73 -26.50 -54.87 2.32
CA PHE A 73 -26.46 -54.18 3.61
C PHE A 73 -27.74 -53.35 3.66
N GLU A 74 -28.72 -53.78 4.44
CA GLU A 74 -29.93 -52.99 4.66
C GLU A 74 -29.48 -51.60 5.12
N PRO A 75 -30.03 -50.51 4.55
CA PRO A 75 -29.65 -49.18 4.99
C PRO A 75 -29.92 -49.12 6.48
N TYR A 76 -28.87 -48.93 7.29
CA TYR A 76 -28.99 -48.85 8.74
C TYR A 76 -30.00 -47.76 9.10
N GLU A 77 -31.22 -48.17 9.44
CA GLU A 77 -32.25 -47.26 9.91
C GLU A 77 -31.84 -46.85 11.32
N MET A 78 -31.18 -45.70 11.44
CA MET A 78 -30.87 -45.13 12.75
C MET A 78 -32.20 -44.98 13.52
N ASP A 79 -32.25 -45.53 14.75
CA ASP A 79 -33.41 -45.41 15.63
C ASP A 79 -33.83 -43.95 15.76
N LYS A 80 -35.15 -43.70 15.82
CA LYS A 80 -35.72 -42.33 15.87
C LYS A 80 -35.14 -41.53 17.03
N ASP A 81 -34.94 -42.19 18.17
CA ASP A 81 -34.42 -41.59 19.39
C ASP A 81 -32.94 -41.19 19.22
N LEU A 82 -32.16 -42.00 18.47
CA LEU A 82 -30.77 -41.73 18.17
C LEU A 82 -30.62 -40.58 17.17
N LYS A 83 -31.51 -40.49 16.17
CA LYS A 83 -31.58 -39.32 15.26
C LYS A 83 -31.90 -38.04 16.03
N GLU A 84 -32.88 -38.09 16.93
CA GLU A 84 -33.26 -36.93 17.74
C GLU A 84 -32.13 -36.48 18.70
N LEU A 85 -31.36 -37.43 19.24
CA LEU A 85 -30.21 -37.14 20.08
C LEU A 85 -29.03 -36.54 19.29
N LEU A 86 -28.79 -37.03 18.07
CA LEU A 86 -27.77 -36.48 17.15
C LEU A 86 -28.13 -35.07 16.66
N ASP A 87 -29.40 -34.81 16.37
CA ASP A 87 -29.86 -33.47 15.95
C ASP A 87 -29.75 -32.44 17.09
N LYS A 88 -29.89 -32.88 18.35
CA LYS A 88 -29.66 -32.04 19.55
C LYS A 88 -28.18 -31.87 19.90
N ALA A 89 -27.27 -32.59 19.25
CA ALA A 89 -25.86 -32.54 19.58
C ALA A 89 -25.25 -31.16 19.30
N VAL A 90 -24.30 -30.75 20.13
CA VAL A 90 -23.61 -29.47 19.99
C VAL A 90 -22.69 -29.43 18.77
N VAL A 91 -22.42 -30.57 18.12
CA VAL A 91 -21.52 -30.71 16.96
C VAL A 91 -22.25 -31.46 15.84
N GLY A 92 -23.30 -30.85 15.28
CA GLY A 92 -24.01 -31.40 14.12
C GLY A 92 -23.39 -30.96 12.78
N PRO A 93 -23.81 -31.55 11.64
CA PRO A 93 -23.29 -31.23 10.31
C PRO A 93 -23.50 -29.76 9.88
N GLU A 94 -24.47 -29.08 10.48
CA GLU A 94 -24.65 -27.62 10.32
C GLU A 94 -23.51 -26.84 10.99
N LYS A 95 -23.15 -27.21 12.22
CA LYS A 95 -22.04 -26.58 12.95
C LYS A 95 -20.68 -27.00 12.41
N GLU A 96 -20.57 -28.18 11.82
CA GLU A 96 -19.37 -28.57 11.06
C GLU A 96 -19.16 -27.68 9.83
N LYS A 97 -20.20 -27.16 9.17
CA LYS A 97 -20.01 -26.21 8.05
C LYS A 97 -19.47 -24.87 8.51
N ASP A 98 -19.82 -24.46 9.74
CA ASP A 98 -19.33 -23.24 10.37
C ASP A 98 -17.93 -23.42 11.01
N PHE A 99 -17.61 -24.65 11.47
CA PHE A 99 -16.35 -25.00 12.14
C PHE A 99 -15.28 -25.57 11.21
N GLN A 100 -15.67 -26.17 10.09
CA GLN A 100 -14.75 -26.36 8.96
C GLN A 100 -14.25 -24.96 8.65
N PRO A 101 -12.94 -24.68 8.72
CA PRO A 101 -12.46 -23.43 8.19
C PRO A 101 -12.85 -23.48 6.70
N GLN A 102 -13.95 -22.82 6.34
CA GLN A 102 -14.19 -22.34 4.99
C GLN A 102 -13.18 -21.23 4.69
N ALA A 103 -11.91 -21.45 5.03
CA ALA A 103 -10.84 -21.25 4.10
C ALA A 103 -11.23 -22.02 2.83
N ARG A 104 -12.12 -21.40 2.02
CA ARG A 104 -12.02 -21.49 0.58
C ARG A 104 -10.53 -21.44 0.34
N LEU A 105 -9.94 -22.55 -0.07
CA LEU A 105 -8.51 -22.64 -0.34
C LEU A 105 -8.30 -21.62 -1.45
N MET A 106 -7.99 -20.38 -1.06
CA MET A 106 -7.80 -19.29 -1.99
C MET A 106 -6.71 -19.82 -2.90
N GLY A 107 -7.03 -19.95 -4.20
CA GLY A 107 -6.07 -20.55 -5.12
C GLY A 107 -4.72 -19.88 -4.94
N ARG A 108 -3.60 -20.61 -5.07
CA ARG A 108 -2.26 -20.11 -4.69
C ARG A 108 -1.97 -18.66 -5.13
N ARG A 109 -2.45 -18.27 -6.31
CA ARG A 109 -2.37 -16.90 -6.85
C ARG A 109 -3.25 -15.86 -6.12
N ALA A 110 -4.46 -16.23 -5.71
CA ALA A 110 -5.33 -15.37 -4.90
C ALA A 110 -4.76 -15.17 -3.48
N ALA A 111 -4.27 -16.24 -2.85
CA ALA A 111 -3.58 -16.15 -1.56
C ALA A 111 -2.30 -15.30 -1.64
N ALA A 112 -1.49 -15.46 -2.70
CA ALA A 112 -0.32 -14.63 -2.93
C ALA A 112 -0.66 -13.14 -3.14
N ARG A 113 -1.76 -12.84 -3.87
CA ARG A 113 -2.26 -11.47 -4.04
C ARG A 113 -2.74 -10.86 -2.73
N ALA A 114 -3.48 -11.61 -1.90
CA ALA A 114 -3.92 -11.14 -0.59
C ALA A 114 -2.72 -10.81 0.32
N ARG A 115 -1.73 -11.71 0.41
CA ARG A 115 -0.48 -11.46 1.16
C ARG A 115 0.29 -10.26 0.62
N LYS A 116 0.32 -10.05 -0.70
CA LYS A 116 0.96 -8.87 -1.29
C LYS A 116 0.21 -7.58 -0.90
N ALA A 117 -1.12 -7.58 -0.98
CA ALA A 117 -1.93 -6.43 -0.57
C ALA A 117 -1.74 -6.11 0.92
N GLU A 118 -1.69 -7.11 1.80
CA GLU A 118 -1.39 -6.92 3.22
C GLU A 118 0.00 -6.33 3.46
N ARG A 119 1.01 -6.81 2.73
CA ARG A 119 2.36 -6.24 2.78
C ARG A 119 2.37 -4.80 2.29
N GLU A 120 1.66 -4.47 1.21
CA GLU A 120 1.62 -3.12 0.66
C GLU A 120 0.93 -2.08 1.55
N LYS A 121 0.16 -2.51 2.56
CA LYS A 121 -0.43 -1.61 3.56
C LYS A 121 0.61 -1.02 4.50
N THR A 122 1.76 -1.67 4.67
CA THR A 122 2.81 -1.21 5.58
C THR A 122 4.18 -1.25 4.91
N LYS A 123 5.14 -0.46 5.38
CA LYS A 123 6.51 -0.52 4.87
C LYS A 123 7.27 -1.78 5.36
N GLY A 124 6.65 -2.57 6.24
CA GLY A 124 7.17 -3.80 6.82
C GLY A 124 7.77 -3.64 8.23
N SER A 125 8.10 -4.77 8.85
CA SER A 125 8.59 -4.82 10.24
C SER A 125 9.94 -4.11 10.44
N ALA A 126 10.82 -4.13 9.44
CA ALA A 126 12.10 -3.40 9.48
C ALA A 126 11.92 -1.88 9.64
N TRP A 127 10.73 -1.35 9.32
CA TRP A 127 10.39 0.05 9.50
C TRP A 127 9.13 0.21 10.34
N PHE A 128 9.09 -0.51 11.46
CA PHE A 128 8.06 -0.45 12.51
C PHE A 128 6.62 -0.46 11.98
N ASN A 129 6.38 -1.20 10.89
CA ASN A 129 5.07 -1.29 10.23
C ASN A 129 4.46 0.07 9.88
N LEU A 130 5.28 1.03 9.41
CA LEU A 130 4.78 2.34 8.97
C LEU A 130 3.66 2.17 7.94
N PRO A 131 2.45 2.69 8.20
CA PRO A 131 1.29 2.49 7.35
C PRO A 131 1.40 3.29 6.03
N ALA A 132 0.74 2.79 5.00
CA ALA A 132 0.46 3.52 3.78
C ALA A 132 -0.74 4.43 4.02
N THR A 133 -0.49 5.65 4.48
CA THR A 133 -1.52 6.66 4.69
C THR A 133 -2.12 7.11 3.37
N GLU A 134 -3.43 7.40 3.39
CA GLU A 134 -4.13 7.91 2.22
C GLU A 134 -3.66 9.33 1.87
N LEU A 135 -3.47 9.58 0.58
CA LEU A 135 -3.12 10.90 0.04
C LEU A 135 -4.39 11.75 -0.05
N THR A 136 -4.78 12.34 1.09
CA THR A 136 -5.77 13.42 1.11
C THR A 136 -5.19 14.67 0.45
N ASP A 137 -6.05 15.58 -0.01
CA ASP A 137 -5.60 16.82 -0.65
C ASP A 137 -4.75 17.70 0.30
N GLU A 138 -5.04 17.65 1.61
CA GLU A 138 -4.27 18.34 2.65
C GLU A 138 -2.85 17.75 2.76
N HIS A 139 -2.75 16.43 2.88
CA HIS A 139 -1.45 15.74 2.94
C HIS A 139 -0.64 15.96 1.66
N LYS A 140 -1.31 15.95 0.50
CA LYS A 140 -0.65 16.23 -0.77
C LYS A 140 -0.04 17.64 -0.80
N ARG A 141 -0.79 18.66 -0.36
CA ARG A 141 -0.28 20.04 -0.26
C ARG A 141 0.92 20.13 0.66
N ASP A 142 0.87 19.50 1.84
CA ASP A 142 1.99 19.50 2.79
C ASP A 142 3.24 18.78 2.24
N LEU A 143 3.06 17.66 1.52
CA LEU A 143 4.17 16.93 0.93
C LEU A 143 4.81 17.68 -0.26
N GLU A 144 3.99 18.30 -1.11
CA GLU A 144 4.47 19.19 -2.18
C GLU A 144 5.20 20.41 -1.59
N PHE A 145 4.67 20.94 -0.49
CA PHE A 145 5.29 22.03 0.23
C PHE A 145 6.68 21.66 0.77
N LEU A 146 6.82 20.49 1.38
CA LEU A 146 8.12 19.94 1.82
C LEU A 146 9.08 19.76 0.65
N GLN A 147 8.57 19.34 -0.52
CA GLN A 147 9.39 19.22 -1.72
C GLN A 147 9.93 20.58 -2.17
N MET A 148 9.13 21.64 -2.05
CA MET A 148 9.50 23.01 -2.43
C MET A 148 10.21 23.81 -1.32
N ARG A 149 10.60 23.18 -0.20
CA ARG A 149 11.15 23.86 0.99
C ARG A 149 12.32 24.81 0.74
N SER A 150 13.12 24.54 -0.30
CA SER A 150 14.25 25.38 -0.69
C SER A 150 13.87 26.78 -1.20
N THR A 151 12.59 26.99 -1.51
CA THR A 151 12.10 28.27 -2.05
C THR A 151 11.48 29.17 -0.99
N LEU A 152 11.24 28.65 0.21
CA LEU A 152 10.45 29.32 1.25
C LEU A 152 11.26 30.39 1.97
N ASP A 153 12.48 30.02 2.38
CA ASP A 153 13.38 30.90 3.10
C ASP A 153 14.65 31.14 2.26
N PRO A 154 14.95 32.39 1.89
CA PRO A 154 16.18 32.71 1.17
C PRO A 154 17.47 32.48 1.98
N LEU A 155 17.37 32.34 3.31
CA LEU A 155 18.53 32.13 4.18
C LEU A 155 18.83 30.65 4.40
N ALA A 156 17.80 29.80 4.40
CA ALA A 156 17.95 28.37 4.62
C ALA A 156 18.11 27.60 3.31
N HIS A 157 19.34 27.19 3.01
CA HIS A 157 19.62 26.29 1.88
C HIS A 157 19.58 24.82 2.31
N TYR A 158 18.61 24.08 1.77
CA TYR A 158 18.45 22.65 2.02
C TYR A 158 19.14 21.80 0.95
N LYS A 159 19.48 20.55 1.31
CA LYS A 159 19.88 19.53 0.32
C LYS A 159 18.74 19.28 -0.67
N ARG A 160 19.10 19.14 -1.95
CA ARG A 160 18.17 18.83 -3.04
C ARG A 160 17.47 17.49 -2.79
N ASN A 161 16.19 17.40 -3.15
CA ASN A 161 15.43 16.16 -3.02
C ASN A 161 15.91 15.12 -4.04
N ASP A 162 15.98 13.86 -3.60
CA ASP A 162 16.44 12.75 -4.45
C ASP A 162 15.36 12.27 -5.42
N ARG A 163 14.07 12.47 -5.08
CA ARG A 163 12.92 11.99 -5.84
C ARG A 163 11.93 13.13 -6.08
N SER A 164 11.33 13.12 -7.27
CA SER A 164 10.25 14.04 -7.63
C SER A 164 8.86 13.53 -7.21
N VAL A 165 8.74 12.23 -6.92
CA VAL A 165 7.47 11.56 -6.59
C VAL A 165 7.22 11.63 -5.08
N LEU A 166 5.96 11.84 -4.70
CA LEU A 166 5.52 11.85 -3.31
C LEU A 166 5.72 10.47 -2.64
N PRO A 167 6.11 10.41 -1.37
CA PRO A 167 6.29 9.14 -0.67
C PRO A 167 4.97 8.38 -0.47
N LYS A 168 4.97 7.07 -0.72
CA LYS A 168 3.81 6.18 -0.50
C LYS A 168 3.50 5.95 0.99
N TYR A 169 4.54 5.80 1.81
CA TYR A 169 4.40 5.54 3.25
C TYR A 169 4.88 6.78 4.01
N PHE A 170 3.97 7.41 4.74
CA PHE A 170 4.28 8.57 5.58
C PHE A 170 3.39 8.56 6.82
N GLN A 171 3.75 9.36 7.82
CA GLN A 171 2.91 9.65 8.97
C GLN A 171 3.07 11.14 9.28
N VAL A 172 1.97 11.78 9.63
CA VAL A 172 1.98 13.17 10.09
C VAL A 172 1.99 13.15 11.61
N GLY A 173 3.08 13.65 12.19
CA GLY A 173 3.26 13.79 13.62
C GLY A 173 3.30 15.25 14.02
N ARG A 174 3.12 15.50 15.32
CA ARG A 174 3.25 16.83 15.92
C ARG A 174 4.42 16.84 16.90
N VAL A 175 5.20 17.91 16.88
CA VAL A 175 6.27 18.11 17.86
C VAL A 175 5.65 18.38 19.24
N VAL A 176 6.09 17.63 20.24
CA VAL A 176 5.73 17.85 21.65
C VAL A 176 6.79 18.73 22.27
N ASP A 177 6.37 19.84 22.89
CA ASP A 177 7.32 20.77 23.49
C ASP A 177 8.04 20.14 24.67
N ALA A 178 9.34 20.39 24.76
CA ALA A 178 10.11 20.02 25.94
C ALA A 178 9.62 20.82 27.17
N PRO A 179 9.67 20.23 28.38
CA PRO A 179 9.36 20.96 29.61
C PRO A 179 10.44 21.97 30.00
N GLU A 180 11.66 21.81 29.49
CA GLU A 180 12.84 22.59 29.87
C GLU A 180 12.90 23.98 29.22
N ASP A 181 12.43 24.11 27.97
CA ASP A 181 12.42 25.37 27.24
C ASP A 181 10.99 25.90 27.11
N TRP A 182 10.65 26.86 27.97
CA TRP A 182 9.31 27.45 28.01
C TRP A 182 9.12 28.61 27.02
N TYR A 183 10.17 29.40 26.79
CA TYR A 183 10.02 30.72 26.15
C TYR A 183 10.50 30.77 24.70
N SER A 184 11.44 29.92 24.29
CA SER A 184 12.06 30.04 22.96
C SER A 184 11.43 29.13 21.93
N SER A 185 11.41 27.81 22.18
CA SER A 185 10.95 26.83 21.18
C SER A 185 9.42 26.65 21.14
N ARG A 186 8.71 27.03 22.21
CA ARG A 186 7.29 26.74 22.37
C ARG A 186 6.40 27.72 21.59
N MET A 187 5.58 27.18 20.69
CA MET A 187 4.57 27.97 19.98
C MET A 187 3.32 28.24 20.82
N VAL A 188 2.67 29.39 20.63
CA VAL A 188 1.41 29.71 21.33
C VAL A 188 0.24 28.89 20.76
N LYS A 189 -0.81 28.63 21.56
CA LYS A 189 -2.03 27.92 21.12
C LYS A 189 -2.65 28.48 19.84
N LYS A 190 -2.55 29.79 19.63
CA LYS A 190 -3.09 30.48 18.44
C LYS A 190 -2.31 30.19 17.17
N GLU A 191 -0.99 30.04 17.29
CA GLU A 191 -0.07 29.83 16.17
C GLU A 191 -0.07 28.38 15.71
N ARG A 192 -0.32 27.44 16.63
CA ARG A 192 -0.46 26.01 16.35
C ARG A 192 -1.66 25.76 15.43
N LYS A 193 -1.43 25.26 14.21
CA LYS A 193 -2.50 24.87 13.27
C LYS A 193 -2.54 23.36 13.08
N LYS A 194 -3.42 22.91 12.18
CA LYS A 194 -3.63 21.49 11.85
C LYS A 194 -2.60 20.99 10.83
N THR A 195 -2.29 21.80 9.82
CA THR A 195 -1.37 21.47 8.72
C THR A 195 -0.19 22.43 8.70
N MET A 196 0.92 21.99 8.11
CA MET A 196 2.14 22.80 8.00
C MET A 196 1.93 24.02 7.09
N VAL A 197 1.19 23.84 5.99
CA VAL A 197 0.85 24.94 5.08
C VAL A 197 -0.01 25.99 5.78
N ASP A 198 -0.97 25.60 6.63
CA ASP A 198 -1.81 26.55 7.36
C ASP A 198 -1.01 27.39 8.36
N GLU A 199 0.01 26.83 9.00
CA GLU A 199 0.90 27.58 9.90
C GLU A 199 1.62 28.69 9.16
N ILE A 200 2.08 28.41 7.94
CA ILE A 200 2.83 29.36 7.13
C ILE A 200 1.93 30.41 6.49
N LEU A 201 0.70 30.05 6.15
CA LEU A 201 -0.32 31.01 5.73
C LEU A 201 -0.77 31.92 6.88
N HIS A 202 -0.65 31.48 8.13
CA HIS A 202 -0.98 32.32 9.28
C HIS A 202 0.08 33.39 9.55
N ASN A 203 1.33 33.15 9.17
CA ASN A 203 2.41 34.12 9.34
C ASN A 203 2.32 35.24 8.28
N GLU A 204 2.17 36.48 8.73
CA GLU A 204 2.03 37.63 7.82
C GLU A 204 3.33 37.95 7.07
N GLU A 205 4.48 37.69 7.69
CA GLU A 205 5.77 37.99 7.10
C GLU A 205 6.04 37.09 5.88
N SER A 206 5.81 35.79 6.01
CA SER A 206 5.95 34.81 4.92
C SER A 206 5.01 35.16 3.77
N LEU A 207 3.76 35.51 4.07
CA LEU A 207 2.78 35.97 3.08
C LEU A 207 3.25 37.24 2.36
N SER A 208 3.77 38.23 3.09
CA SER A 208 4.25 39.47 2.50
C SER A 208 5.43 39.23 1.56
N LYS A 209 6.37 38.36 1.95
CA LYS A 209 7.54 37.95 1.16
C LYS A 209 7.10 37.21 -0.10
N ALA A 210 6.20 36.23 0.04
CA ALA A 210 5.66 35.46 -1.08
C ALA A 210 4.92 36.36 -2.08
N LYS A 211 4.05 37.28 -1.60
CA LYS A 211 3.32 38.23 -2.45
C LYS A 211 4.27 39.16 -3.23
N LYS A 212 5.28 39.73 -2.54
CA LYS A 212 6.30 40.58 -3.17
C LYS A 212 7.05 39.81 -4.26
N LYS A 213 7.50 38.59 -3.95
CA LYS A 213 8.26 37.79 -4.90
C LYS A 213 7.42 37.33 -6.09
N TYR A 214 6.17 36.97 -5.84
CA TYR A 214 5.22 36.62 -6.89
C TYR A 214 4.96 37.81 -7.83
N ALA A 215 4.75 39.01 -7.30
CA ALA A 215 4.58 40.21 -8.12
C ALA A 215 5.81 40.50 -8.99
N GLU A 216 7.02 40.35 -8.43
CA GLU A 216 8.28 40.50 -9.17
C GLU A 216 8.40 39.47 -10.30
N ILE A 217 8.09 38.20 -10.03
CA ILE A 217 8.11 37.12 -11.04
C ILE A 217 7.10 37.42 -12.13
N ARG A 218 5.88 37.81 -11.78
CA ARG A 218 4.81 38.11 -12.73
C ARG A 218 5.16 39.30 -13.62
N GLN A 219 5.77 40.35 -13.07
CA GLN A 219 6.29 41.48 -13.85
C GLN A 219 7.40 41.03 -14.81
N LYS A 220 8.37 40.24 -14.32
CA LYS A 220 9.46 39.68 -15.15
C LYS A 220 8.90 38.81 -16.28
N GLU A 221 7.92 37.96 -16.01
CA GLU A 221 7.27 37.12 -17.01
C GLU A 221 6.53 37.96 -18.05
N GLN A 222 5.81 39.00 -17.63
CA GLN A 222 5.15 39.94 -18.56
C GLN A 222 6.14 40.65 -19.49
N THR A 223 7.32 41.05 -18.99
CA THR A 223 8.35 41.66 -19.84
C THR A 223 8.95 40.67 -20.84
N LYS A 224 9.02 39.38 -20.48
CA LYS A 224 9.57 38.31 -21.34
C LYS A 224 8.54 37.74 -22.31
N ARG A 225 7.25 37.96 -22.09
CA ARG A 225 6.19 37.42 -22.94
C ARG A 225 6.28 37.99 -24.37
N ARG A 226 6.15 37.11 -25.36
CA ARG A 226 6.12 37.48 -26.78
C ARG A 226 4.99 38.52 -27.01
N GLY A 227 5.36 39.73 -27.44
CA GLY A 227 4.45 40.89 -27.54
C GLY A 227 4.65 41.98 -26.49
N ALA A 228 5.51 41.79 -25.48
CA ALA A 228 5.88 42.85 -24.53
C ALA A 228 6.46 44.09 -25.23
N PHE A 229 7.26 43.90 -26.28
CA PHE A 229 7.78 44.96 -27.15
C PHE A 229 6.71 45.65 -28.01
N GLN A 230 5.56 45.01 -28.26
CA GLN A 230 4.45 45.64 -29.02
C GLN A 230 3.73 46.71 -28.19
N ARG A 231 3.74 46.58 -26.85
CA ARG A 231 3.22 47.61 -25.92
C ARG A 231 4.12 48.83 -25.84
N PHE A 232 5.41 48.70 -26.14
CA PHE A 232 6.30 49.82 -26.47
C PHE A 232 6.08 50.25 -27.93
N GLY A 233 4.81 50.39 -28.35
CA GLY A 233 4.41 50.75 -29.69
C GLY A 233 5.23 51.92 -30.21
N SER A 234 5.57 51.86 -31.50
CA SER A 234 6.35 52.83 -32.29
C SER A 234 6.64 54.14 -31.57
N ARG A 235 7.64 54.15 -30.67
CA ARG A 235 8.16 55.40 -30.11
C ARG A 235 8.54 56.25 -31.32
N LYS A 236 7.82 57.36 -31.56
CA LYS A 236 8.12 58.29 -32.65
C LYS A 236 9.63 58.50 -32.66
N SER A 237 10.26 58.20 -33.80
CA SER A 237 11.69 58.38 -33.97
C SER A 237 12.09 59.77 -33.47
N HIS A 238 13.27 59.91 -32.86
CA HIS A 238 13.75 61.19 -32.34
C HIS A 238 13.64 62.33 -33.39
N LYS A 239 13.73 61.99 -34.68
CA LYS A 239 13.48 62.89 -35.82
C LYS A 239 12.03 63.41 -35.88
N GLN A 240 11.05 62.52 -35.76
CA GLN A 240 9.61 62.88 -35.75
C GLN A 240 9.24 63.72 -34.51
N GLN A 241 9.90 63.49 -33.38
CA GLN A 241 9.72 64.32 -32.19
C GLN A 241 10.28 65.73 -32.36
N ARG A 242 11.46 65.87 -33.01
CA ARG A 242 12.06 67.17 -33.34
C ARG A 242 11.21 67.95 -34.34
N GLU A 243 10.71 67.31 -35.40
CA GLU A 243 9.83 67.96 -36.38
C GLU A 243 8.50 68.43 -35.77
N ALA A 244 7.89 67.64 -34.88
CA ALA A 244 6.68 68.06 -34.16
C ALA A 244 6.92 69.26 -33.24
N LYS A 245 8.07 69.30 -32.54
CA LYS A 245 8.46 70.46 -31.71
C LYS A 245 8.69 71.73 -32.56
N MET A 246 9.30 71.59 -33.74
CA MET A 246 9.53 72.72 -34.64
C MET A 246 8.22 73.24 -35.27
N LYS A 247 7.24 72.37 -35.53
CA LYS A 247 5.90 72.79 -35.99
C LYS A 247 5.08 73.53 -34.93
N ASN A 248 5.16 73.12 -33.66
CA ASN A 248 4.46 73.80 -32.57
C ASN A 248 5.07 75.15 -32.17
N LYS A 249 6.33 75.43 -32.53
CA LYS A 249 7.00 76.72 -32.27
C LYS A 249 6.73 77.79 -33.35
N LYS A 250 6.03 77.42 -34.42
CA LYS A 250 5.68 78.28 -35.57
C LYS A 250 4.22 78.77 -35.56
N LYS A 251 3.46 78.45 -34.51
CA LYS A 251 2.19 79.10 -34.17
C LYS A 251 2.44 80.03 -33.00
#